data_AF-A0A2D9PU26-F1
#
_entry.id   AF-A0A2D9PU26-F1
#
_cell.length_a   1.000
_cell.length_b   1.000
_cell.length_c   1.000
_cell.angle_alpha   90.00
_cell.angle_beta   90.00
_cell.angle_gamma   90.00
#
_symmetry.space_group_name_H-M   'P 1'
#
loop_
_entity.id
_entity.type
_entity.pdbx_description
1 polymer ?
#
loop_
_entity_poly.entity_id
_entity_poly.type
_entity_poly.pdbx_seq_one_letter_code
_entity_poly.pdbx_strand_id
1 'polypeptide(L)'
;MKKILIILILLGGVAAGLLTVRPWDREAESANPGVDRAIAETVTIRTLTDEITIRGELRRDELQSINSSTGGRISDIGVEAGEVVAEGDALFTVDGRQAVAVAGDFAFYRQLDVGSDGSDVLQLEAVLDGAGYDVGDVDGLYTEETRSGLSTWQADHGYGGTTAEVNEVV
;
A
#
# COMPACT_ATOMS: atom_id res chain seq x y z
N MET A 1 88.85 -86.25 -11.03
CA MET A 1 88.24 -85.19 -11.87
C MET A 1 86.70 -85.09 -11.79
N LYS A 2 85.97 -86.10 -11.27
CA LYS A 2 84.49 -86.09 -11.17
C LYS A 2 83.87 -85.26 -10.02
N LYS A 3 84.64 -84.91 -8.98
CA LYS A 3 84.13 -84.20 -7.79
C LYS A 3 84.09 -82.66 -7.93
N ILE A 4 84.92 -82.07 -8.79
CA ILE A 4 85.01 -80.61 -8.99
C ILE A 4 83.88 -80.11 -9.92
N LEU A 5 83.45 -80.95 -10.87
CA LEU A 5 82.37 -80.62 -11.81
C LEU A 5 81.00 -80.49 -11.10
N ILE A 6 80.75 -81.29 -10.05
CA ILE A 6 79.48 -81.28 -9.31
C ILE A 6 79.34 -80.02 -8.45
N ILE A 7 80.44 -79.51 -7.89
CA ILE A 7 80.42 -78.29 -7.05
C ILE A 7 80.18 -77.05 -7.91
N LEU A 8 80.75 -76.98 -9.12
CA LEU A 8 80.50 -75.86 -10.05
C LEU A 8 79.06 -75.81 -10.59
N ILE A 9 78.43 -76.97 -10.80
CA ILE A 9 77.03 -77.04 -11.25
C ILE A 9 76.07 -76.66 -10.10
N LEU A 10 76.37 -77.06 -8.86
CA LEU A 10 75.57 -76.66 -7.69
C LEU A 10 75.69 -75.16 -7.38
N LEU A 11 76.87 -74.55 -7.53
CA LEU A 11 77.04 -73.11 -7.31
C LEU A 11 76.34 -72.28 -8.41
N GLY A 12 76.39 -72.74 -9.66
CA GLY A 12 75.72 -72.09 -10.79
C GLY A 12 74.18 -72.12 -10.67
N GLY A 13 73.63 -73.23 -10.15
CA GLY A 13 72.18 -73.37 -9.94
C GLY A 13 71.61 -72.44 -8.86
N VAL A 14 72.36 -72.18 -7.79
CA VAL A 14 71.94 -71.26 -6.71
C VAL A 14 72.03 -69.80 -7.15
N ALA A 15 73.05 -69.43 -7.94
CA ALA A 15 73.18 -68.07 -8.48
C ALA A 15 72.09 -67.75 -9.53
N ALA A 16 71.69 -68.73 -10.35
CA ALA A 16 70.61 -68.56 -11.32
C ALA A 16 69.22 -68.46 -10.66
N GLY A 17 68.99 -69.19 -9.56
CA GLY A 17 67.71 -69.18 -8.82
C GLY A 17 67.43 -67.92 -8.00
N LEU A 18 68.48 -67.19 -7.58
CA LEU A 18 68.33 -65.94 -6.81
C LEU A 18 68.13 -64.69 -7.67
N LEU A 19 68.40 -64.75 -8.98
CA LEU A 19 68.26 -63.62 -9.91
C LEU A 19 66.89 -63.52 -10.61
N THR A 20 66.03 -64.53 -10.48
CA THR A 20 64.68 -64.54 -11.07
C THR A 20 63.60 -63.97 -10.13
N VAL A 21 63.92 -63.73 -8.85
CA VAL A 21 63.02 -63.05 -7.91
C VAL A 21 63.29 -61.55 -8.02
N ARG A 22 62.68 -60.88 -9.01
CA ARG A 22 62.61 -59.41 -9.03
C ARG A 22 61.34 -58.99 -8.28
N PRO A 23 61.44 -58.55 -7.00
CA PRO A 23 60.27 -58.17 -6.21
C PRO A 23 59.62 -56.83 -6.65
N TRP A 24 60.04 -56.27 -7.78
CA TRP A 24 59.65 -54.93 -8.23
C TRP A 24 58.70 -54.89 -9.42
N ASP A 25 58.40 -56.02 -10.06
CA ASP A 25 57.33 -56.09 -11.05
C ASP A 25 56.06 -56.64 -10.38
N ARG A 26 55.45 -55.81 -9.53
CA ARG A 26 54.03 -55.95 -9.18
C ARG A 26 53.23 -55.03 -10.09
N GLU A 27 52.67 -55.63 -11.13
CA GLU A 27 51.58 -55.04 -11.90
C GLU A 27 50.31 -54.99 -11.03
N ALA A 28 49.51 -53.95 -11.28
CA ALA A 28 48.09 -53.78 -10.98
C ALA A 28 47.66 -53.12 -9.64
N GLU A 29 47.07 -51.94 -9.86
CA GLU A 29 45.85 -51.40 -9.24
C GLU A 29 45.93 -50.90 -7.79
N SER A 30 46.18 -49.60 -7.69
CA SER A 30 45.20 -48.74 -7.03
C SER A 30 44.84 -47.58 -7.97
N ALA A 31 43.85 -47.82 -8.84
CA ALA A 31 42.95 -46.73 -9.18
C ALA A 31 42.37 -46.25 -7.85
N ASN A 32 42.84 -45.12 -7.35
CA ASN A 32 42.34 -44.55 -6.11
C ASN A 32 40.82 -44.38 -6.26
N PRO A 33 39.97 -45.11 -5.51
CA PRO A 33 38.53 -44.90 -5.53
C PRO A 33 38.16 -43.54 -4.94
N GLY A 34 39.14 -42.80 -4.40
CA GLY A 34 38.97 -41.48 -3.81
C GLY A 34 39.01 -40.30 -4.78
N VAL A 35 38.85 -40.50 -6.09
CA VAL A 35 38.35 -39.38 -6.91
C VAL A 35 36.84 -39.35 -6.70
N ASP A 36 36.46 -38.78 -5.56
CA ASP A 36 35.13 -38.20 -5.42
C ASP A 36 35.05 -37.13 -6.50
N ARG A 37 34.55 -37.49 -7.69
CA ARG A 37 34.29 -36.54 -8.76
C ARG A 37 33.07 -35.76 -8.33
N ALA A 38 33.26 -34.89 -7.33
CA ALA A 38 32.34 -33.83 -7.03
C ALA A 38 32.18 -33.04 -8.34
N ILE A 39 31.03 -33.20 -8.98
CA ILE A 39 30.58 -32.27 -10.01
C ILE A 39 30.26 -30.99 -9.23
N ALA A 40 31.31 -30.22 -8.94
CA ALA A 40 31.21 -28.97 -8.21
C ALA A 40 30.89 -27.86 -9.21
N GLU A 41 29.72 -27.24 -9.05
CA GLU A 41 29.44 -25.97 -9.69
C GLU A 41 30.38 -24.91 -9.10
N THR A 42 30.87 -23.98 -9.94
CA THR A 42 31.77 -22.93 -9.46
C THR A 42 31.01 -22.03 -8.48
N VAL A 43 31.61 -21.74 -7.33
CA VAL A 43 31.03 -20.82 -6.35
C VAL A 43 30.90 -19.44 -6.99
N THR A 44 29.68 -18.94 -7.08
CA THR A 44 29.36 -17.61 -7.58
C THR A 44 28.65 -16.80 -6.51
N ILE A 45 28.98 -15.50 -6.43
CA ILE A 45 28.23 -14.55 -5.62
C ILE A 45 27.03 -14.12 -6.45
N ARG A 46 25.83 -14.43 -5.96
CA ARG A 46 24.57 -14.02 -6.56
C ARG A 46 23.63 -13.49 -5.49
N THR A 47 22.74 -12.62 -5.89
CA THR A 47 21.64 -12.17 -5.02
C THR A 47 20.59 -13.26 -4.97
N LEU A 48 20.17 -13.63 -3.76
CA LEU A 48 19.02 -14.50 -3.55
C LEU A 48 17.80 -13.60 -3.37
N THR A 49 16.77 -13.83 -4.19
CA THR A 49 15.50 -13.12 -4.08
C THR A 49 14.49 -14.07 -3.45
N ASP A 50 13.95 -13.65 -2.32
CA ASP A 50 12.81 -14.31 -1.67
C ASP A 50 11.55 -13.52 -2.06
N GLU A 51 10.58 -14.20 -2.67
CA GLU A 51 9.34 -13.58 -3.16
C GLU A 51 8.16 -14.08 -2.31
N ILE A 52 7.51 -13.15 -1.62
CA ILE A 52 6.31 -13.43 -0.82
C ILE A 52 5.13 -12.75 -1.50
N THR A 53 4.16 -13.55 -1.96
CA THR A 53 2.89 -13.04 -2.48
C THR A 53 1.87 -12.92 -1.36
N ILE A 54 1.45 -11.69 -1.05
CA ILE A 54 0.37 -11.42 -0.10
C ILE A 54 -0.91 -11.12 -0.89
N ARG A 55 -2.01 -11.77 -0.53
CA ARG A 55 -3.35 -11.47 -1.05
C ARG A 55 -4.09 -10.65 -0.01
N GLY A 56 -4.58 -9.48 -0.40
CA GLY A 56 -5.39 -8.60 0.44
C GLY A 56 -6.73 -8.30 -0.22
N GLU A 57 -7.68 -7.84 0.57
CA GLU A 57 -8.97 -7.34 0.09
C GLU A 57 -9.11 -5.89 0.53
N LEU A 58 -9.53 -5.02 -0.40
CA LEU A 58 -9.83 -3.63 -0.08
C LEU A 58 -11.24 -3.57 0.50
N ARG A 59 -11.35 -2.98 1.69
CA ARG A 59 -12.63 -2.73 2.36
C ARG A 59 -12.78 -1.22 2.54
N ARG A 60 -14.04 -0.75 2.61
CA ARG A 60 -14.28 0.61 3.11
C ARG A 60 -13.89 0.65 4.58
N ASP A 61 -13.17 1.70 4.94
CA ASP A 61 -12.63 1.89 6.29
C ASP A 61 -13.76 2.23 7.28
N GLU A 62 -14.62 3.17 6.91
CA GLU A 62 -15.66 3.69 7.79
C GLU A 62 -16.99 3.94 7.06
N LEU A 63 -18.11 3.71 7.76
CA LEU A 63 -19.43 4.16 7.35
C LEU A 63 -19.81 5.35 8.23
N GLN A 64 -19.94 6.53 7.63
CA GLN A 64 -20.40 7.72 8.33
C GLN A 64 -21.90 7.92 8.13
N SER A 65 -22.60 8.30 9.20
CA SER A 65 -24.01 8.67 9.15
C SER A 65 -24.13 10.20 9.10
N ILE A 66 -24.69 10.72 8.01
CA ILE A 66 -24.98 12.14 7.86
C ILE A 66 -26.35 12.41 8.47
N ASN A 67 -26.41 13.36 9.40
CA ASN A 67 -27.66 13.78 10.04
C ASN A 67 -28.04 15.18 9.56
N SER A 68 -29.33 15.43 9.39
CA SER A 68 -29.82 16.79 9.17
C SER A 68 -29.76 17.58 10.48
N SER A 69 -29.19 18.79 10.44
CA SER A 69 -29.22 19.73 11.57
C SER A 69 -30.62 20.32 11.81
N THR A 70 -31.51 20.22 10.82
CA THR A 70 -32.87 20.76 10.86
C THR A 70 -33.89 19.65 10.67
N GLY A 71 -34.96 19.65 11.48
CA GLY A 71 -36.12 18.78 11.26
C GLY A 71 -37.00 19.32 10.13
N GLY A 72 -37.64 18.44 9.37
CA GLY A 72 -38.52 18.82 8.26
C GLY A 72 -38.98 17.61 7.45
N ARG A 73 -39.65 17.86 6.33
CA ARG A 73 -40.05 16.82 5.37
C ARG A 73 -38.97 16.64 4.31
N ILE A 74 -38.53 15.39 4.09
CA ILE A 74 -37.67 15.05 2.96
C ILE A 74 -38.47 15.29 1.68
N SER A 75 -38.05 16.27 0.88
CA SER A 75 -38.66 16.60 -0.40
C SER A 75 -37.98 15.90 -1.57
N ASP A 76 -36.70 15.55 -1.44
CA ASP A 76 -35.92 14.89 -2.51
C ASP A 76 -34.68 14.17 -1.95
N ILE A 77 -34.18 13.16 -2.66
CA ILE A 77 -32.91 12.48 -2.39
C ILE A 77 -32.05 12.61 -3.66
N GLY A 78 -30.95 13.34 -3.56
CA GLY A 78 -30.13 13.73 -4.72
C GLY A 78 -29.01 12.75 -5.07
N VAL A 79 -28.82 11.69 -4.28
CA VAL A 79 -27.78 10.68 -4.49
C VAL A 79 -28.34 9.26 -4.53
N GLU A 80 -27.69 8.40 -5.31
CA GLU A 80 -28.05 6.98 -5.42
C GLU A 80 -27.14 6.07 -4.57
N ALA A 81 -27.66 4.90 -4.20
CA ALA A 81 -26.89 3.94 -3.43
C ALA A 81 -25.70 3.40 -4.24
N GLY A 82 -24.48 3.68 -3.76
CA GLY A 82 -23.23 3.27 -4.42
C GLY A 82 -22.60 4.38 -5.26
N GLU A 83 -23.23 5.55 -5.34
CA GLU A 83 -22.66 6.74 -5.97
C GLU A 83 -21.47 7.29 -5.17
N VAL A 84 -20.51 7.88 -5.89
CA VAL A 84 -19.39 8.61 -5.29
C VAL A 84 -19.81 10.08 -5.21
N VAL A 85 -19.89 10.60 -3.98
CA VAL A 85 -20.22 11.99 -3.69
C VAL A 85 -18.95 12.85 -3.80
N ALA A 86 -19.06 13.95 -4.54
CA ALA A 86 -18.08 15.02 -4.60
C ALA A 86 -18.52 16.24 -3.76
N GLU A 87 -17.58 17.14 -3.49
CA GLU A 87 -17.88 18.44 -2.89
C GLU A 87 -18.79 19.26 -3.82
N GLY A 88 -19.83 19.88 -3.26
CA GLY A 88 -20.85 20.61 -4.01
C GLY A 88 -22.08 19.78 -4.39
N ASP A 89 -22.05 18.45 -4.25
CA ASP A 89 -23.20 17.61 -4.58
C ASP A 89 -24.35 17.81 -3.58
N ALA A 90 -25.58 17.90 -4.10
CA ALA A 90 -26.78 17.92 -3.27
C ALA A 90 -27.13 16.49 -2.83
N LEU A 91 -27.02 16.20 -1.53
CA LEU A 91 -27.25 14.87 -0.97
C LEU A 91 -28.73 14.54 -0.84
N PHE A 92 -29.47 15.47 -0.26
CA PHE A 92 -30.91 15.36 -0.04
C PHE A 92 -31.49 16.76 0.14
N THR A 93 -32.81 16.87 0.07
CA THR A 93 -33.51 18.15 0.23
C THR A 93 -34.54 18.04 1.35
N VAL A 94 -34.54 19.00 2.28
CA VAL A 94 -35.53 19.10 3.37
C VAL A 94 -36.31 20.40 3.21
N ASP A 95 -37.63 20.30 3.08
CA ASP A 95 -38.53 21.43 2.86
C ASP A 95 -38.04 22.38 1.73
N GLY A 96 -37.55 21.80 0.62
CA GLY A 96 -37.03 22.56 -0.52
C GLY A 96 -35.62 23.13 -0.37
N ARG A 97 -34.95 22.95 0.78
CA ARG A 97 -33.56 23.37 1.01
C ARG A 97 -32.62 22.18 0.87
N GLN A 98 -31.67 22.28 -0.05
CA GLN A 98 -30.69 21.23 -0.31
C GLN A 98 -29.73 21.08 0.88
N ALA A 99 -29.23 19.88 1.10
CA ALA A 99 -28.09 19.60 1.97
C ALA A 99 -26.91 19.28 1.06
N VAL A 100 -25.95 20.20 1.00
CA VAL A 100 -24.81 20.14 0.07
C VAL A 100 -23.62 19.49 0.76
N ALA A 101 -22.94 18.59 0.06
CA ALA A 101 -21.71 17.96 0.52
C ALA A 101 -20.56 18.95 0.52
N VAL A 102 -19.87 19.06 1.65
CA VAL A 102 -18.67 19.91 1.82
C VAL A 102 -17.59 19.10 2.52
N ALA A 103 -16.32 19.39 2.21
CA ALA A 103 -15.22 18.82 2.95
C ALA A 103 -15.10 19.45 4.34
N GLY A 104 -14.92 18.63 5.35
CA GLY A 104 -14.78 19.11 6.73
C GLY A 104 -14.48 17.99 7.70
N ASP A 105 -13.87 18.36 8.82
CA ASP A 105 -13.51 17.43 9.88
C ASP A 105 -14.67 17.18 10.86
N PHE A 106 -15.62 18.12 10.92
CA PHE A 106 -16.76 18.04 11.81
C PHE A 106 -17.99 18.75 11.24
N ALA A 107 -19.16 18.39 11.77
CA ALA A 107 -20.42 19.09 11.51
C ALA A 107 -20.45 20.43 12.27
N PHE A 108 -20.99 21.47 11.63
CA PHE A 108 -21.24 22.75 12.27
C PHE A 108 -22.20 22.60 13.46
N TYR A 109 -21.77 23.05 14.64
CA TYR A 109 -22.46 22.81 15.93
C TYR A 109 -23.05 24.06 16.56
N ARG A 110 -22.84 25.24 15.97
CA ARG A 110 -23.40 26.51 16.41
C ARG A 110 -23.76 27.38 15.21
N GLN A 111 -24.53 28.42 15.45
CA GLN A 111 -24.73 29.47 14.47
C GLN A 111 -23.46 30.33 14.36
N LEU A 112 -23.06 30.62 13.12
CA LEU A 112 -21.95 31.49 12.79
C LEU A 112 -22.49 32.82 12.25
N ASP A 113 -21.87 33.90 12.68
CA ASP A 113 -22.17 35.26 12.24
C ASP A 113 -20.93 36.14 12.40
N VAL A 114 -20.95 37.36 11.87
CA VAL A 114 -19.82 38.30 11.94
C VAL A 114 -19.34 38.50 13.37
N GLY A 115 -18.04 38.36 13.57
CA GLY A 115 -17.37 38.35 14.87
C GLY A 115 -17.28 36.99 15.54
N SER A 116 -17.82 35.92 14.92
CA SER A 116 -17.54 34.55 15.36
C SER A 116 -16.07 34.21 15.09
N ASP A 117 -15.44 33.52 16.03
CA ASP A 117 -14.05 33.08 15.94
C ASP A 117 -13.97 31.60 16.32
N GLY A 118 -13.23 30.80 15.54
CA GLY A 118 -12.94 29.41 15.87
C GLY A 118 -12.64 28.52 14.67
N SER A 119 -12.38 27.23 14.95
CA SER A 119 -12.08 26.22 13.93
C SER A 119 -13.25 25.96 12.98
N ASP A 120 -14.48 26.15 13.45
CA ASP A 120 -15.68 26.02 12.61
C ASP A 120 -15.78 27.14 11.58
N VAL A 121 -15.41 28.37 11.95
CA VAL A 121 -15.29 29.48 11.01
C VAL A 121 -14.20 29.19 9.97
N LEU A 122 -13.03 28.75 10.44
CA LEU A 122 -11.91 28.42 9.55
C LEU A 122 -12.29 27.33 8.54
N GLN A 123 -13.04 26.31 8.97
CA GLN A 123 -13.55 25.27 8.08
C GLN A 123 -14.53 25.86 7.06
N LEU A 124 -15.45 26.73 7.48
CA LEU A 124 -16.38 27.38 6.56
C LEU A 124 -15.64 28.20 5.51
N GLU A 125 -14.67 29.00 5.92
CA GLU A 125 -13.86 29.83 5.02
C GLU A 125 -13.09 28.99 4.02
N ALA A 126 -12.43 27.91 4.47
CA ALA A 126 -11.72 26.99 3.60
C ALA A 126 -12.64 26.30 2.58
N VAL A 127 -13.86 25.92 2.99
CA VAL A 127 -14.87 25.35 2.09
C VAL A 127 -15.30 26.36 1.03
N LEU A 128 -15.58 27.60 1.44
CA LEU A 128 -16.03 28.65 0.54
C LEU A 128 -14.93 29.07 -0.44
N ASP A 129 -13.71 29.28 0.04
CA ASP A 129 -12.54 29.61 -0.77
C ASP A 129 -12.22 28.48 -1.76
N GLY A 130 -12.23 27.23 -1.30
CA GLY A 130 -12.03 26.06 -2.15
C GLY A 130 -13.09 25.90 -3.24
N ALA A 131 -14.33 26.32 -2.97
CA ALA A 131 -15.41 26.37 -3.94
C ALA A 131 -15.39 27.64 -4.84
N GLY A 132 -14.44 28.56 -4.62
CA GLY A 132 -14.23 29.75 -5.44
C GLY A 132 -15.02 30.99 -5.01
N TYR A 133 -15.53 31.02 -3.77
CA TYR A 133 -16.19 32.18 -3.20
C TYR A 133 -15.21 33.03 -2.40
N ASP A 134 -15.19 34.33 -2.67
CA ASP A 134 -14.32 35.27 -1.96
C ASP A 134 -14.79 35.46 -0.50
N VAL A 135 -13.92 35.11 0.44
CA VAL A 135 -14.13 35.24 1.89
C VAL A 135 -13.11 36.15 2.56
N GLY A 136 -12.21 36.79 1.80
CA GLY A 136 -11.08 37.52 2.36
C GLY A 136 -9.98 36.58 2.89
N ASP A 137 -9.48 36.85 4.09
CA ASP A 137 -8.46 36.02 4.74
C ASP A 137 -9.09 34.76 5.37
N VAL A 138 -8.52 33.58 5.08
CA VAL A 138 -8.91 32.31 5.72
C VAL A 138 -8.16 32.16 7.04
N ASP A 139 -8.70 32.78 8.10
CA ASP A 139 -8.03 32.91 9.40
C ASP A 139 -8.87 32.44 10.60
N GLY A 140 -10.13 32.04 10.37
CA GLY A 140 -11.04 31.59 11.41
C GLY A 140 -11.78 32.71 12.13
N LEU A 141 -11.75 33.94 11.62
CA LEU A 141 -12.57 35.06 12.07
C LEU A 141 -13.63 35.40 11.03
N TYR A 142 -14.90 35.25 11.40
CA TYR A 142 -16.00 35.47 10.48
C TYR A 142 -16.16 36.98 10.25
N THR A 143 -15.81 37.44 9.05
CA THR A 143 -15.90 38.84 8.64
C THR A 143 -17.10 39.11 7.73
N GLU A 144 -17.29 40.38 7.35
CA GLU A 144 -18.28 40.74 6.31
C GLU A 144 -17.93 40.12 4.94
N GLU A 145 -16.65 39.85 4.67
CA GLU A 145 -16.22 39.17 3.45
C GLU A 145 -16.66 37.70 3.49
N THR A 146 -16.42 37.00 4.62
CA THR A 146 -16.96 35.65 4.86
C THR A 146 -18.49 35.61 4.71
N ARG A 147 -19.21 36.62 5.24
CA ARG A 147 -20.67 36.74 5.08
C ARG A 147 -21.07 36.86 3.61
N SER A 148 -20.37 37.69 2.85
CA SER A 148 -20.65 37.93 1.43
C SER A 148 -20.40 36.68 0.59
N GLY A 149 -19.27 36.00 0.82
CA GLY A 149 -18.96 34.71 0.19
C GLY A 149 -20.01 33.66 0.50
N LEU A 150 -20.39 33.51 1.77
CA LEU A 150 -21.46 32.60 2.18
C LEU A 150 -22.80 32.95 1.53
N SER A 151 -23.17 34.22 1.49
CA SER A 151 -24.44 34.65 0.88
C SER A 151 -24.49 34.31 -0.61
N THR A 152 -23.36 34.40 -1.31
CA THR A 152 -23.26 34.07 -2.74
C THR A 152 -23.34 32.56 -2.95
N TRP A 153 -22.57 31.78 -2.18
CA TRP A 153 -22.67 30.32 -2.15
C TRP A 153 -24.09 29.87 -1.86
N GLN A 154 -24.76 30.55 -0.92
CA GLN A 154 -26.14 30.24 -0.56
C GLN A 154 -27.12 30.50 -1.71
N ALA A 155 -26.94 31.60 -2.45
CA ALA A 155 -27.78 31.93 -3.59
C ALA A 155 -27.65 30.88 -4.71
N ASP A 156 -26.43 30.43 -5.01
CA ASP A 156 -26.15 29.45 -6.06
C ASP A 156 -26.76 28.07 -5.78
N HIS A 157 -26.91 27.72 -4.50
CA HIS A 157 -27.53 26.47 -4.04
C HIS A 157 -29.02 26.63 -3.69
N GLY A 158 -29.66 27.72 -4.13
CA GLY A 158 -31.10 27.91 -4.00
C GLY A 158 -31.60 28.25 -2.59
N TYR A 159 -30.72 28.68 -1.68
CA TYR A 159 -31.12 29.15 -0.36
C TYR A 159 -31.60 30.61 -0.35
N GLY A 160 -31.44 31.32 -1.47
CA GLY A 160 -31.90 32.71 -1.62
C GLY A 160 -33.42 32.81 -1.72
N GLY A 161 -34.07 33.35 -0.69
CA GLY A 161 -35.39 33.98 -0.85
C GLY A 161 -36.63 33.23 -0.36
N THR A 162 -36.53 32.33 0.62
CA THR A 162 -37.70 31.95 1.43
C THR A 162 -37.67 32.70 2.75
N THR A 163 -38.10 33.96 2.74
CA THR A 163 -39.03 34.34 3.82
C THR A 163 -40.17 33.35 3.67
N ALA A 164 -40.42 32.51 4.67
CA ALA A 164 -41.65 31.73 4.67
C ALA A 164 -42.78 32.76 4.44
N GLU A 165 -43.43 32.71 3.28
CA GLU A 165 -44.66 33.45 3.06
C GLU A 165 -45.62 32.93 4.13
N VAL A 166 -45.72 33.71 5.21
CA VAL A 166 -46.72 33.50 6.25
C VAL A 166 -48.04 33.65 5.51
N ASN A 167 -48.66 32.51 5.16
CA ASN A 167 -50.01 32.34 4.58
C ASN A 167 -50.16 31.99 3.09
N GLU A 168 -49.26 31.25 2.44
CA GLU A 168 -49.68 30.53 1.21
C GLU A 168 -50.19 29.12 1.55
N VAL A 169 -51.51 28.99 1.56
CA VAL A 169 -52.22 27.71 1.68
C VAL A 169 -52.43 27.21 0.25
N VAL A 170 -51.87 26.05 -0.09
CA VAL A 170 -52.20 25.31 -1.32
C VAL A 170 -53.38 24.38 -1.04
#